data_AF-A0A023FR53-F1
#
_entry.id   AF-A0A023FR53-F1
#
_cell.length_a   1.000
_cell.length_b   1.000
_cell.length_c   1.000
_cell.angle_alpha   90.00
_cell.angle_beta   90.00
_cell.angle_gamma   90.00
#
_symmetry.space_group_name_H-M   'P 1'
#
loop_
_entity.id
_entity.type
_entity.pdbx_description
1 polymer ?
#
loop_
_entity_poly.entity_id
_entity_poly.type
_entity_poly.pdbx_seq_one_letter_code
_entity_poly.pdbx_strand_id
1 'polypeptide(L)'
;MIGALVRTAVRSRSTIVPVTRTSVRHSGGNWVYREGIEIDPRDSRLADGIMTIAWWWLFYHLFTEPDHLLGHYLRPPASTFTDEELGIPKDDE
;
A
#
# COMPACT_ATOMS: atom_id res chain seq x y z
N MET A 1 10.31 19.05 47.67
CA MET A 1 9.98 18.51 46.33
C MET A 1 11.23 18.43 45.44
N ILE A 2 12.31 17.75 45.87
CA ILE A 2 13.58 17.60 45.11
C ILE A 2 14.10 16.18 45.36
N GLY A 3 13.41 15.15 44.84
CA GLY A 3 13.69 13.77 45.24
C GLY A 3 13.35 12.69 44.22
N ALA A 4 13.26 13.01 42.92
CA ALA A 4 12.84 12.07 41.89
C ALA A 4 13.83 11.94 40.72
N LEU A 5 15.14 12.08 40.96
CA LEU A 5 16.13 12.15 39.85
C LEU A 5 17.42 11.36 40.10
N VAL A 6 17.36 10.18 40.73
CA VAL A 6 18.57 9.35 40.99
C VAL A 6 18.36 7.85 40.73
N ARG A 7 17.44 7.42 39.85
CA ARG A 7 17.23 5.98 39.60
C ARG A 7 17.21 5.52 38.15
N THR A 8 17.99 6.17 37.29
CA THR A 8 18.38 5.60 35.99
C THR A 8 19.80 5.07 36.07
N ALA A 9 19.96 3.96 36.78
CA ALA A 9 21.15 3.13 36.64
C ALA A 9 21.09 2.45 35.27
N VAL A 10 21.95 2.91 34.36
CA VAL A 10 22.21 2.29 33.07
C VAL A 10 22.71 0.87 33.33
N ARG A 11 21.82 -0.11 33.21
CA ARG A 11 22.19 -1.52 33.20
C ARG A 11 22.88 -1.79 31.86
N SER A 12 24.20 -1.61 31.81
CA SER A 12 25.01 -2.05 30.68
C SER A 12 24.86 -3.57 30.56
N ARG A 13 24.09 -4.02 29.59
CA ARG A 13 24.05 -5.45 29.26
C ARG A 13 25.44 -5.83 28.75
N SER A 14 26.08 -6.80 29.39
CA SER A 14 27.34 -7.38 28.96
C SER A 14 27.27 -7.76 27.47
N THR A 15 28.27 -7.32 26.69
CA THR A 15 28.44 -7.59 25.25
C THR A 15 28.88 -9.03 24.97
N ILE A 16 29.11 -9.85 26.01
CA ILE A 16 29.50 -11.25 25.86
C ILE A 16 28.24 -12.05 25.54
N VAL A 17 27.95 -12.19 24.24
CA VAL A 17 26.89 -13.04 23.72
C VAL A 17 27.40 -14.49 23.71
N PRO A 18 26.74 -15.44 24.39
CA PRO A 18 27.14 -16.84 24.32
C PRO A 18 27.02 -17.36 22.88
N VAL A 19 28.06 -18.05 22.40
CA VAL A 19 28.17 -18.62 21.05
C VAL A 19 27.09 -19.68 20.74
N THR A 20 26.38 -20.16 21.76
CA THR A 20 25.21 -21.04 21.61
C THR A 20 23.94 -20.22 21.32
N ARG A 21 23.89 -19.51 20.18
CA ARG A 21 22.60 -19.08 19.62
C ARG A 21 21.95 -20.27 18.94
N THR A 22 21.22 -21.10 19.67
CA THR A 22 20.26 -22.01 19.05
C THR A 22 19.28 -21.17 18.23
N SER A 23 18.98 -21.58 17.00
CA SER A 23 18.00 -20.86 16.17
C SER A 23 16.67 -20.76 16.92
N VAL A 24 16.17 -19.54 17.09
CA VAL A 24 14.84 -19.33 17.67
C VAL A 24 13.83 -19.81 16.63
N ARG A 25 13.10 -20.88 16.95
CA ARG A 25 12.05 -21.39 16.08
C ARG A 25 10.82 -20.49 16.19
N HIS A 26 10.54 -19.74 15.13
CA HIS A 26 9.31 -18.93 15.00
C HIS A 26 8.08 -19.76 14.57
N SER A 27 8.03 -21.05 14.92
CA SER A 27 6.99 -21.99 14.46
C SER A 27 5.89 -22.27 15.51
N GLY A 28 5.85 -21.51 16.61
CA GLY A 28 4.96 -21.76 17.76
C GLY A 28 3.68 -20.92 17.74
N GLY A 29 2.96 -20.90 16.61
CA GLY A 29 1.68 -20.20 16.50
C GLY A 29 0.57 -20.92 17.28
N ASN A 30 -0.46 -20.18 17.70
CA ASN A 30 -1.63 -20.75 18.38
C ASN A 30 -2.44 -21.58 17.37
N TRP A 31 -2.65 -22.87 17.64
CA TRP A 31 -3.41 -23.76 16.76
C TRP A 31 -4.88 -23.79 17.19
N VAL A 32 -5.79 -23.50 16.27
CA VAL A 32 -7.24 -23.44 16.52
C VAL A 32 -7.99 -24.39 15.60
N TYR A 33 -9.09 -24.99 16.08
CA TYR A 33 -9.96 -25.86 15.29
C TYR A 33 -11.41 -25.35 15.34
N ARG A 34 -11.98 -25.03 14.17
CA ARG A 34 -13.35 -24.49 14.01
C ARG A 34 -13.61 -23.19 14.77
N GLU A 35 -12.56 -22.46 15.11
CA GLU A 35 -12.60 -21.17 15.80
C GLU A 35 -11.77 -20.14 15.03
N GLY A 36 -12.01 -18.85 15.28
CA GLY A 36 -11.22 -17.77 14.71
C GLY A 36 -9.80 -17.76 15.27
N ILE A 37 -8.82 -17.47 14.42
CA ILE A 37 -7.43 -17.31 14.84
C ILE A 37 -7.29 -15.98 15.60
N GLU A 38 -6.57 -15.98 16.71
CA GLU A 38 -6.16 -14.76 17.38
C GLU A 38 -5.15 -14.00 16.51
N ILE A 39 -5.52 -12.81 16.06
CA ILE A 39 -4.65 -11.96 15.23
C ILE A 39 -3.71 -11.18 16.15
N ASP A 40 -2.40 -11.14 15.84
CA ASP A 40 -1.48 -10.26 16.55
C ASP A 40 -1.89 -8.79 16.29
N PRO A 41 -2.11 -7.97 17.33
CA PRO A 41 -2.43 -6.55 17.14
C PRO A 41 -1.36 -5.75 16.39
N ARG A 42 -0.13 -6.26 16.19
CA ARG A 42 0.84 -5.65 15.28
C ARG A 42 0.48 -5.87 13.82
N ASP A 43 0.07 -7.08 13.47
CA ASP A 43 -0.28 -7.45 12.11
C ASP A 43 -1.54 -6.70 11.66
N SER A 44 -2.54 -6.57 12.54
CA SER A 44 -3.72 -5.73 12.27
C SER A 44 -3.33 -4.27 11.98
N ARG A 45 -2.46 -3.67 12.81
CA ARG A 45 -2.03 -2.27 12.61
C ARG A 45 -1.21 -2.09 11.34
N LEU A 46 -0.38 -3.07 10.99
CA LEU A 46 0.38 -3.06 9.74
C LEU A 46 -0.55 -3.17 8.55
N ALA A 47 -1.55 -4.06 8.61
CA ALA A 47 -2.56 -4.20 7.58
C ALA A 47 -3.34 -2.89 7.39
N ASP A 48 -3.81 -2.28 8.48
CA ASP A 48 -4.52 -1.00 8.44
C ASP A 48 -3.64 0.13 7.85
N GLY A 49 -2.36 0.17 8.22
CA GLY A 49 -1.41 1.16 7.69
C GLY A 49 -1.18 1.00 6.19
N ILE A 50 -0.97 -0.24 5.71
CA ILE A 50 -0.78 -0.54 4.29
C ILE A 50 -2.05 -0.19 3.50
N MET A 51 -3.22 -0.59 4.00
CA MET A 51 -4.49 -0.30 3.34
C MET A 51 -4.78 1.21 3.28
N THR A 52 -4.46 1.95 4.33
CA THR A 52 -4.61 3.41 4.35
C THR A 52 -3.70 4.07 3.32
N ILE A 53 -2.44 3.64 3.22
CA ILE A 53 -1.49 4.18 2.23
C ILE A 53 -1.95 3.84 0.80
N ALA A 54 -2.42 2.62 0.56
CA ALA A 54 -2.91 2.20 -0.75
C ALA A 54 -4.10 3.06 -1.22
N TRP A 55 -5.09 3.27 -0.34
CA TRP A 55 -6.25 4.10 -0.66
C TRP A 55 -5.90 5.57 -0.79
N TRP A 56 -5.05 6.11 0.08
CA TRP A 56 -4.55 7.47 -0.05
C TRP A 56 -3.84 7.67 -1.40
N TRP A 57 -2.98 6.74 -1.80
CA TRP A 57 -2.26 6.79 -3.08
C TRP A 57 -3.23 6.76 -4.27
N LEU A 58 -4.24 5.89 -4.22
CA LEU A 58 -5.27 5.79 -5.25
C LEU A 58 -6.05 7.10 -5.39
N PHE A 59 -6.55 7.66 -4.28
CA PHE A 59 -7.31 8.89 -4.33
C PHE A 59 -6.44 10.09 -4.73
N TYR A 60 -5.19 10.13 -4.28
CA TYR A 60 -4.26 11.16 -4.71
C TYR A 60 -4.10 11.16 -6.24
N HIS A 61 -3.80 10.01 -6.85
CA HIS A 61 -3.60 9.93 -8.32
C HIS A 61 -4.90 10.11 -9.10
N LEU A 62 -6.04 9.74 -8.53
CA LEU A 62 -7.35 10.02 -9.12
C LEU A 62 -7.58 11.53 -9.28
N PHE A 63 -7.13 12.36 -8.33
CA PHE A 63 -7.30 13.81 -8.39
C PHE A 63 -6.18 14.53 -9.13
N THR A 64 -4.93 14.08 -9.02
CA THR A 64 -3.79 14.75 -9.68
C THR A 64 -3.64 14.35 -11.14
N GLU A 65 -3.98 13.12 -11.50
CA GLU A 65 -3.77 12.55 -12.83
C GLU A 65 -5.01 11.77 -13.32
N PRO A 66 -6.18 12.43 -13.45
CA PRO A 66 -7.43 11.78 -13.87
C PRO A 66 -7.36 11.24 -15.30
N ASP A 67 -6.41 11.71 -16.12
CA ASP A 67 -6.25 11.33 -17.52
C ASP A 67 -6.03 9.82 -17.72
N HIS A 68 -5.46 9.13 -16.74
CA HIS A 68 -5.29 7.67 -16.79
C HIS A 68 -6.64 6.93 -16.80
N LEU A 69 -7.69 7.54 -16.27
CA LEU A 69 -9.04 6.96 -16.18
C LEU A 69 -9.97 7.50 -17.26
N LEU A 70 -9.91 8.81 -17.53
CA LEU A 70 -10.79 9.46 -18.50
C LEU A 70 -10.22 9.41 -19.94
N GLY A 71 -8.95 9.09 -20.09
CA GLY A 71 -8.22 9.13 -21.37
C GLY A 71 -7.59 10.50 -21.61
N HIS A 72 -6.37 10.49 -22.14
CA HIS A 72 -5.58 11.72 -22.37
C HIS A 72 -6.14 12.63 -23.49
N TYR A 73 -6.87 12.06 -24.44
CA TYR A 73 -7.32 12.79 -25.63
C TYR A 73 -8.78 12.48 -25.94
N LEU A 74 -9.58 13.53 -26.14
CA LEU A 74 -10.92 13.41 -26.69
C LEU A 74 -10.80 12.95 -28.14
N ARG A 75 -11.21 11.71 -28.41
CA ARG A 75 -11.28 11.20 -29.77
C ARG A 75 -12.57 11.74 -30.42
N PRO A 76 -12.48 12.54 -31.49
CA PRO A 76 -13.69 12.96 -32.21
C PRO A 76 -14.39 11.72 -32.78
N PRO A 77 -15.73 11.70 -32.80
CA PRO A 77 -16.48 10.60 -33.40
C PRO A 77 -16.16 10.50 -34.90
N ALA A 78 -16.08 9.29 -35.44
CA ALA A 78 -15.68 9.08 -36.84
C ALA A 78 -16.59 9.79 -37.86
N SER A 79 -17.85 10.04 -37.49
CA SER A 79 -18.85 10.71 -38.33
C SER A 79 -18.69 12.23 -38.43
N THR A 80 -17.79 12.86 -37.67
CA THR A 80 -17.53 14.31 -37.82
C THR A 80 -16.57 14.64 -38.95
N PHE A 81 -15.84 13.66 -39.46
CA PHE A 81 -14.96 13.86 -40.62
C PHE A 81 -15.81 13.98 -41.88
N THR A 82 -15.58 15.00 -42.69
CA THR A 82 -16.29 15.20 -43.96
C THR A 82 -15.68 14.31 -45.04
N ASP A 83 -16.50 13.91 -46.01
CA ASP A 83 -16.04 13.10 -47.15
C ASP A 83 -14.91 13.79 -47.94
N GLU A 84 -14.88 15.14 -47.94
CA GLU A 84 -13.83 15.95 -48.55
C GLU A 84 -12.48 15.81 -47.81
N GLU A 85 -12.47 15.78 -46.48
CA GLU A 85 -11.26 15.53 -45.67
C GLU A 85 -10.78 14.08 -45.76
N LEU A 86 -11.73 13.15 -45.92
CA LEU A 86 -11.47 11.72 -46.09
C LEU A 86 -11.08 11.35 -47.53
N GLY A 87 -11.19 12.29 -48.48
CA GLY A 87 -10.91 12.06 -49.89
C GLY A 87 -11.85 11.04 -50.55
N ILE A 88 -13.07 10.90 -50.03
CA ILE A 88 -14.10 10.02 -50.58
C ILE A 88 -14.74 10.76 -51.76
N PRO A 89 -14.58 10.28 -53.00
CA PRO A 89 -15.25 10.87 -54.15
C PRO A 89 -16.77 10.78 -53.97
N LYS A 90 -17.51 11.79 -54.40
CA LYS A 90 -18.96 11.63 -54.59
C LYS A 90 -19.15 10.61 -55.71
N ASP A 91 -20.02 9.64 -55.51
CA ASP A 91 -20.43 8.76 -56.60
C ASP A 91 -21.10 9.64 -57.67
N ASP A 92 -20.46 9.71 -58.83
CA ASP A 92 -21.01 10.35 -60.03
C ASP A 92 -22.31 9.62 -60.41
N GLU A 93 -23.39 10.36 -60.64
CA GLU A 93 -24.68 9.82 -61.11
C GLU A 93 -24.58 9.30 -62.56
#